data_AF-A0A835J761-F1
#
_entry.id   AF-A0A835J761-F1
#
_cell.length_a   1.000
_cell.length_b   1.000
_cell.length_c   1.000
_cell.angle_alpha   90.00
_cell.angle_beta   90.00
_cell.angle_gamma   90.00
#
_symmetry.space_group_name_H-M   'P 1'
#
loop_
_entity.id
_entity.type
_entity.pdbx_description
1 polymer ?
#
loop_
_entity_poly.entity_id
_entity_poly.type
_entity_poly.pdbx_seq_one_letter_code
_entity_poly.pdbx_strand_id
1 'polypeptide(L)'
;MNPIFLPPPPPFSFIPFPPPSPTSVPPPPLNCPPVPPPFFPTISAGIHWNKPPPGFVKLNTDASYKYKCSRSSIAGVCRDENGIWMFGFSSRVHSGSSFEAELVAVREALKLAWDKGLRRVILESDSESVVNRIRTQRIRQPKNQLEEIILECQGYGSRAWNCFIQHTRREGNFAADALTKKLVSESFDLHVWNQPPKSLSLILLADMIGMDVPRHGALDKKQIGQLKVLKRQLLARNLHWY
;
A
#
# COMPACT_ATOMS: atom_id res chain seq x y z
N MET A 1 -75.97 -5.31 -5.15
CA MET A 1 -74.95 -5.09 -4.11
C MET A 1 -73.68 -4.62 -4.82
N ASN A 2 -73.37 -3.33 -4.76
CA ASN A 2 -72.16 -2.76 -5.37
C ASN A 2 -71.06 -2.67 -4.31
N PRO A 3 -69.79 -3.03 -4.62
CA PRO A 3 -68.70 -2.95 -3.67
C PRO A 3 -68.28 -1.48 -3.46
N ILE A 4 -68.08 -1.13 -2.19
CA ILE A 4 -67.59 0.18 -1.76
C ILE A 4 -66.10 0.28 -2.13
N PHE A 5 -65.77 1.15 -3.08
CA PHE A 5 -64.39 1.54 -3.37
C PHE A 5 -63.92 2.52 -2.28
N LEU A 6 -62.95 2.12 -1.47
CA LEU A 6 -62.22 3.05 -0.61
C LEU A 6 -61.15 3.79 -1.43
N PRO A 7 -60.95 5.10 -1.22
CA PRO A 7 -59.92 5.86 -1.90
C PRO A 7 -58.51 5.42 -1.45
N PRO A 8 -57.48 5.58 -2.32
CA PRO A 8 -56.11 5.24 -1.96
C PRO A 8 -55.58 6.16 -0.85
N PRO A 9 -54.67 5.67 0.00
CA PRO A 9 -54.08 6.48 1.06
C PRO A 9 -53.25 7.63 0.46
N PRO A 10 -53.14 8.77 1.14
CA PRO A 10 -52.34 9.90 0.65
C PRO A 10 -50.85 9.51 0.57
N PRO A 11 -50.09 10.14 -0.35
CA PRO A 11 -48.65 9.90 -0.46
C PRO A 11 -47.96 10.29 0.85
N PHE A 12 -47.03 9.45 1.30
CA PHE A 12 -46.20 9.71 2.48
C PHE A 12 -45.55 11.10 2.37
N SER A 13 -45.99 12.02 3.21
CA SER A 13 -45.29 13.28 3.44
C SER A 13 -43.92 12.94 4.04
N PHE A 14 -42.87 13.10 3.25
CA PHE A 14 -41.50 13.14 3.73
C PHE A 14 -41.42 14.24 4.79
N ILE A 15 -41.38 13.84 6.07
CA ILE A 15 -41.00 14.74 7.15
C ILE A 15 -39.49 14.88 7.03
N PRO A 16 -38.94 16.05 6.70
CA PRO A 16 -37.50 16.23 6.74
C PRO A 16 -37.08 16.07 8.20
N PHE A 17 -36.23 15.07 8.48
CA PHE A 17 -35.54 15.00 9.76
C PHE A 17 -34.86 16.36 9.98
N PRO A 18 -35.06 17.02 11.13
CA PRO A 18 -34.29 18.21 11.44
C PRO A 18 -32.80 17.83 11.43
N PRO A 19 -31.92 18.71 10.91
CA PRO A 19 -30.49 18.47 11.03
C PRO A 19 -30.15 18.25 12.52
N PRO A 20 -29.24 17.31 12.85
CA PRO A 20 -28.83 17.14 14.24
C PRO A 20 -28.38 18.49 14.76
N SER A 21 -28.96 18.92 15.88
CA SER A 21 -28.54 20.11 16.60
C SER A 21 -27.02 20.04 16.77
N PRO A 22 -26.28 21.16 16.62
CA PRO A 22 -24.86 21.14 16.91
C PRO A 22 -24.70 20.70 18.36
N THR A 23 -24.31 19.44 18.55
CA THR A 23 -23.91 18.93 19.85
C THR A 23 -22.82 19.86 20.33
N SER A 24 -23.13 20.66 21.34
CA SER A 24 -22.19 21.47 22.07
C SER A 24 -21.23 20.54 22.77
N VAL A 25 -20.25 20.04 22.02
CA VAL A 25 -19.03 19.51 22.60
C VAL A 25 -18.46 20.69 23.39
N PRO A 26 -18.36 20.62 24.72
CA PRO A 26 -17.77 21.70 25.48
C PRO A 26 -16.37 21.94 24.93
N PRO A 27 -15.95 23.21 24.75
CA PRO A 27 -14.59 23.49 24.35
C PRO A 27 -13.64 22.80 25.34
N PRO A 28 -12.56 22.15 24.88
CA PRO A 28 -11.59 21.56 25.78
C PRO A 28 -11.09 22.66 26.73
N PRO A 29 -10.85 22.33 28.01
CA PRO A 29 -10.36 23.31 28.97
C PRO A 29 -9.11 23.99 28.40
N LEU A 30 -8.99 25.32 28.59
CA LEU A 30 -7.95 26.19 28.03
C LEU A 30 -6.49 25.80 28.39
N ASN A 31 -6.30 24.72 29.14
CA ASN A 31 -5.02 24.13 29.54
C ASN A 31 -4.78 22.71 28.98
N CYS A 32 -5.56 22.23 28.01
CA CYS A 32 -5.20 20.98 27.33
C CYS A 32 -3.89 21.18 26.55
N PRO A 33 -2.84 20.37 26.79
CA PRO A 33 -1.67 20.38 25.92
C PRO A 33 -2.13 20.10 24.48
N PRO A 34 -1.50 20.72 23.47
CA PRO A 34 -1.87 20.49 22.08
C PRO A 34 -1.91 18.98 21.84
N VAL A 35 -3.01 18.50 21.24
CA VAL A 35 -3.13 17.10 20.82
C VAL A 35 -1.87 16.79 20.04
N PRO A 36 -1.02 15.86 20.51
CA PRO A 36 0.22 15.58 19.82
C PRO A 36 -0.14 15.20 18.38
N PRO A 37 0.61 15.68 17.37
CA PRO A 37 0.43 15.20 16.00
C PRO A 37 0.42 13.67 16.07
N PRO A 38 -0.43 12.99 15.27
CA PRO A 38 -0.52 11.53 15.30
C PRO A 38 0.90 11.00 15.34
N PHE A 39 1.24 10.31 16.44
CA PHE A 39 2.59 9.81 16.67
C PHE A 39 2.92 8.97 15.45
N PHE A 40 3.72 9.52 14.55
CA PHE A 40 4.31 8.78 13.47
C PHE A 40 5.48 8.08 14.15
N PRO A 41 5.42 6.77 14.44
CA PRO A 41 6.63 6.07 14.78
C PRO A 41 7.55 6.29 13.57
N THR A 42 8.59 7.10 13.75
CA THR A 42 9.72 7.10 12.84
C THR A 42 10.37 5.74 13.04
N ILE A 43 9.82 4.72 12.38
CA ILE A 43 10.47 3.44 12.27
C ILE A 43 11.77 3.74 11.53
N SER A 44 12.89 3.54 12.23
CA SER A 44 14.22 3.73 11.68
C SER A 44 14.26 3.15 10.28
N ALA A 45 14.60 3.99 9.29
CA ALA A 45 14.79 3.58 7.91
C ALA A 45 16.04 2.69 7.86
N GLY A 46 15.87 1.43 8.25
CA GLY A 46 16.87 0.40 8.18
C GLY A 46 17.38 0.27 6.74
N ILE A 47 18.61 -0.20 6.60
CA ILE A 47 19.18 -0.48 5.28
C ILE A 47 18.51 -1.74 4.69
N HIS A 48 17.83 -2.56 5.47
CA HIS A 48 17.12 -3.75 4.99
C HIS A 48 15.62 -3.67 5.30
N TRP A 49 14.85 -4.57 4.68
CA TRP A 49 13.44 -4.70 4.98
C TRP A 49 13.24 -5.17 6.43
N ASN A 50 12.35 -4.48 7.15
CA ASN A 50 12.04 -4.78 8.54
C ASN A 50 10.58 -5.21 8.66
N LYS A 51 10.30 -6.20 9.53
CA LYS A 51 8.93 -6.61 9.87
C LYS A 51 8.13 -5.42 10.42
N PRO A 52 6.83 -5.31 10.10
CA PRO A 52 6.00 -4.29 10.73
C PRO A 52 5.74 -4.63 12.21
N PRO A 53 5.31 -3.66 13.03
CA PRO A 53 4.88 -3.92 14.40
C PRO A 53 3.71 -4.92 14.47
N PRO A 54 3.52 -5.60 15.60
CA PRO A 54 2.42 -6.54 15.76
C PRO A 54 1.04 -5.93 15.40
N GLY A 55 0.24 -6.70 14.68
CA GLY A 55 -1.07 -6.35 14.16
C GLY A 55 -1.05 -5.52 12.87
N PHE A 56 0.11 -5.04 12.40
CA PHE A 56 0.22 -4.31 11.15
C PHE A 56 0.66 -5.21 10.00
N VAL A 57 0.22 -4.87 8.80
CA VAL A 57 0.77 -5.39 7.56
C VAL A 57 1.68 -4.34 6.92
N LYS A 58 2.70 -4.80 6.21
CA LYS A 58 3.60 -3.93 5.45
C LYS A 58 3.38 -4.14 3.96
N LEU A 59 3.16 -3.05 3.23
CA LEU A 59 2.91 -3.04 1.80
C LEU A 59 3.99 -2.22 1.09
N ASN A 60 4.93 -2.90 0.49
CA ASN A 60 6.01 -2.30 -0.30
C ASN A 60 5.53 -2.08 -1.74
N THR A 61 5.78 -0.90 -2.32
CA THR A 61 5.41 -0.56 -3.70
C THR A 61 6.60 -0.05 -4.48
N ASP A 62 6.63 -0.34 -5.77
CA ASP A 62 7.69 0.10 -6.67
C ASP A 62 7.15 0.25 -8.10
N ALA A 63 7.78 1.09 -8.90
CA ALA A 63 7.48 1.22 -10.32
C ALA A 63 8.75 1.27 -11.18
N SER A 64 8.63 0.72 -12.39
CA SER A 64 9.67 0.80 -13.41
C SER A 64 9.15 1.66 -14.55
N TYR A 65 9.93 2.66 -14.94
CA TYR A 65 9.63 3.52 -16.07
C TYR A 65 10.81 3.54 -17.05
N LYS A 66 10.54 3.23 -18.32
CA LYS A 66 11.52 3.23 -19.40
C LYS A 66 11.09 4.20 -20.50
N TYR A 67 11.57 5.44 -20.41
CA TYR A 67 11.31 6.51 -21.38
C TYR A 67 11.47 6.07 -22.84
N LYS A 68 12.59 5.41 -23.17
CA LYS A 68 12.94 5.03 -24.56
C LYS A 68 11.94 4.10 -25.26
N CYS A 69 11.17 3.31 -24.50
CA CYS A 69 10.18 2.39 -25.08
C CYS A 69 8.76 2.64 -24.58
N SER A 70 8.53 3.76 -23.88
CA SER A 70 7.25 4.10 -23.26
C SER A 70 6.63 2.94 -22.48
N ARG A 71 7.48 2.18 -21.77
CA ARG A 71 7.05 1.04 -20.94
C ARG A 71 7.12 1.43 -19.49
N SER A 72 5.99 1.31 -18.81
CA SER A 72 5.90 1.43 -17.36
C SER A 72 5.22 0.21 -16.76
N SER A 73 5.71 -0.22 -15.61
CA SER A 73 5.10 -1.26 -14.79
C SER A 73 5.10 -0.83 -13.33
N ILE A 74 4.13 -1.34 -12.59
CA ILE A 74 4.02 -1.18 -11.14
C ILE A 74 4.03 -2.56 -10.50
N ALA A 75 4.50 -2.63 -9.27
CA ALA A 75 4.27 -3.79 -8.43
C ALA A 75 4.19 -3.43 -6.96
N GLY A 76 3.69 -4.37 -6.17
CA GLY A 76 3.81 -4.29 -4.74
C GLY A 76 3.73 -5.65 -4.06
N VAL A 77 4.25 -5.70 -2.84
CA VAL A 77 4.37 -6.90 -2.01
C VAL A 77 3.81 -6.59 -0.64
N CYS A 78 2.76 -7.32 -0.24
CA CYS A 78 2.16 -7.26 1.08
C CYS A 78 2.61 -8.42 1.95
N ARG A 79 3.07 -8.11 3.16
CA ARG A 79 3.52 -9.07 4.17
C ARG A 79 2.90 -8.76 5.52
N ASP A 80 2.66 -9.79 6.31
CA ASP A 80 2.13 -9.66 7.67
C ASP A 80 3.23 -9.28 8.69
N GLU A 81 2.86 -9.24 9.97
CA GLU A 81 3.75 -8.98 11.12
C GLU A 81 4.90 -9.99 11.26
N ASN A 82 4.70 -11.21 10.75
CA ASN A 82 5.70 -12.27 10.79
C ASN A 82 6.62 -12.23 9.55
N GLY A 83 6.30 -11.39 8.56
CA GLY A 83 6.99 -11.31 7.28
C GLY A 83 6.49 -12.33 6.25
N ILE A 84 5.38 -13.01 6.53
CA ILE A 84 4.77 -14.00 5.65
C ILE A 84 4.01 -13.29 4.53
N TRP A 85 4.06 -13.88 3.33
CA TRP A 85 3.41 -13.31 2.16
C TRP A 85 1.90 -13.34 2.33
N MET A 86 1.25 -12.19 2.12
CA MET A 86 -0.21 -12.11 2.07
C MET A 86 -0.71 -12.05 0.63
N PHE A 87 -0.16 -11.12 -0.14
CA PHE A 87 -0.41 -10.99 -1.57
C PHE A 87 0.67 -10.12 -2.20
N GLY A 88 0.78 -10.20 -3.52
CA GLY A 88 1.47 -9.21 -4.33
C GLY A 88 0.54 -8.70 -5.42
N PHE A 89 0.91 -7.61 -6.05
CA PHE A 89 0.24 -7.15 -7.25
C PHE A 89 1.25 -6.65 -8.27
N SER A 90 0.79 -6.59 -9.51
CA SER A 90 1.58 -6.03 -10.59
C SER A 90 0.72 -5.72 -11.80
N SER A 91 1.08 -4.67 -12.53
CA SER A 91 0.44 -4.33 -13.79
C SER A 91 1.39 -3.56 -14.69
N ARG A 92 1.15 -3.62 -16.01
CA ARG A 92 1.65 -2.61 -16.92
C ARG A 92 0.75 -1.38 -16.85
N VAL A 93 1.34 -0.20 -16.87
CA VAL A 93 0.58 1.05 -16.81
C VAL A 93 1.05 1.98 -17.91
N HIS A 94 0.17 2.89 -18.30
CA HIS A 94 0.59 4.08 -19.04
C HIS A 94 0.99 5.15 -18.03
N SER A 95 2.19 5.70 -18.19
CA SER A 95 2.66 6.82 -17.38
C SER A 95 3.56 7.69 -18.25
N GLY A 96 3.45 9.00 -18.09
CA GLY A 96 4.33 9.99 -18.72
C GLY A 96 5.65 10.18 -17.99
N SER A 97 5.78 9.70 -16.75
CA SER A 97 6.99 9.85 -15.95
C SER A 97 7.19 8.74 -14.92
N SER A 98 8.41 8.63 -14.40
CA SER A 98 8.70 7.75 -13.24
C SER A 98 7.88 8.14 -12.02
N PHE A 99 7.68 9.44 -11.79
CA PHE A 99 6.89 9.94 -10.66
C PHE A 99 5.43 9.47 -10.74
N GLU A 100 4.83 9.57 -11.92
CA GLU A 100 3.46 9.13 -12.15
C GLU A 100 3.31 7.61 -11.97
N ALA A 101 4.27 6.82 -12.47
CA ALA A 101 4.23 5.37 -12.32
C ALA A 101 4.31 4.96 -10.83
N GLU A 102 5.21 5.57 -10.05
CA GLU A 102 5.31 5.36 -8.60
C GLU A 102 4.03 5.75 -7.87
N LEU A 103 3.46 6.89 -8.22
CA LEU A 103 2.20 7.36 -7.63
C LEU A 103 1.04 6.39 -7.94
N VAL A 104 0.96 5.87 -9.15
CA VAL A 104 -0.03 4.85 -9.54
C VAL A 104 0.18 3.55 -8.76
N ALA A 105 1.43 3.13 -8.52
CA ALA A 105 1.74 1.97 -7.69
C ALA A 105 1.20 2.14 -6.26
N VAL A 106 1.38 3.32 -5.66
CA VAL A 106 0.85 3.66 -4.33
C VAL A 106 -0.69 3.68 -4.33
N ARG A 107 -1.33 4.26 -5.35
CA ARG A 107 -2.79 4.26 -5.48
C ARG A 107 -3.36 2.84 -5.49
N GLU A 108 -2.84 1.98 -6.36
CA GLU A 108 -3.32 0.59 -6.48
C GLU A 108 -3.10 -0.21 -5.19
N ALA A 109 -1.96 0.01 -4.53
CA ALA A 109 -1.67 -0.59 -3.24
C ALA A 109 -2.69 -0.18 -2.15
N LEU A 110 -2.99 1.12 -2.02
CA LEU A 110 -3.97 1.63 -1.06
C LEU A 110 -5.37 1.07 -1.32
N LYS A 111 -5.79 1.09 -2.59
CA LYS A 111 -7.06 0.53 -3.04
C LYS A 111 -7.17 -0.95 -2.69
N LEU A 112 -6.19 -1.75 -3.12
CA LEU A 112 -6.20 -3.19 -2.91
C LEU A 112 -6.15 -3.57 -1.43
N ALA A 113 -5.37 -2.85 -0.61
CA ALA A 113 -5.33 -3.05 0.83
C ALA A 113 -6.68 -2.76 1.49
N TRP A 114 -7.33 -1.66 1.09
CA TRP A 114 -8.65 -1.31 1.60
C TRP A 114 -9.71 -2.36 1.22
N ASP A 115 -9.76 -2.73 -0.05
CA ASP A 115 -10.72 -3.68 -0.62
C ASP A 115 -10.56 -5.09 -0.02
N LYS A 116 -9.33 -5.47 0.34
CA LYS A 116 -9.02 -6.71 1.07
C LYS A 116 -9.37 -6.66 2.57
N GLY A 117 -9.93 -5.55 3.07
CA GLY A 117 -10.33 -5.44 4.47
C GLY A 117 -9.17 -5.16 5.44
N LEU A 118 -7.98 -4.82 4.96
CA LEU A 118 -6.85 -4.48 5.82
C LEU A 118 -7.12 -3.12 6.45
N ARG A 119 -6.87 -2.99 7.76
CA ARG A 119 -7.15 -1.76 8.53
C ARG A 119 -5.96 -1.23 9.32
N ARG A 120 -4.83 -1.93 9.31
CA ARG A 120 -3.57 -1.53 9.95
C ARG A 120 -2.43 -1.75 8.96
N VAL A 121 -2.11 -0.73 8.18
CA VAL A 121 -1.23 -0.82 7.00
C VAL A 121 -0.08 0.17 7.13
N ILE A 122 1.13 -0.30 6.87
CA ILE A 122 2.31 0.52 6.64
C ILE A 122 2.68 0.36 5.16
N LEU A 123 2.40 1.39 4.36
CA LEU A 123 2.78 1.45 2.96
C LEU A 123 4.15 2.12 2.82
N GLU A 124 5.07 1.42 2.18
CA GLU A 124 6.44 1.87 1.92
C GLU A 124 6.70 2.00 0.41
N SER A 125 7.19 3.17 -0.01
CA SER A 125 7.70 3.42 -1.37
C SER A 125 9.14 3.93 -1.27
N ASP A 126 9.98 3.60 -2.25
CA ASP A 126 11.34 4.14 -2.36
C ASP A 126 11.39 5.53 -3.03
N SER A 127 10.23 6.06 -3.44
CA SER A 127 10.09 7.40 -4.01
C SER A 127 9.71 8.42 -2.94
N GLU A 128 10.73 9.04 -2.33
CA GLU A 128 10.53 10.12 -1.35
C GLU A 128 9.67 11.26 -1.92
N SER A 129 9.83 11.58 -3.20
CA SER A 129 9.04 12.61 -3.89
C SER A 129 7.53 12.32 -3.88
N VAL A 130 7.13 11.07 -4.14
CA VAL A 130 5.72 10.65 -4.13
C VAL A 130 5.17 10.68 -2.72
N VAL A 131 5.91 10.11 -1.75
CA VAL A 131 5.53 10.10 -0.34
C VAL A 131 5.31 11.53 0.18
N ASN A 132 6.25 12.44 -0.10
CA ASN A 132 6.16 13.84 0.30
C ASN A 132 5.01 14.56 -0.37
N ARG A 133 4.77 14.32 -1.68
CA ARG A 133 3.65 14.94 -2.39
C ARG A 133 2.30 14.53 -1.79
N ILE A 134 2.09 13.24 -1.52
CA ILE A 134 0.84 12.74 -0.93
C ILE A 134 0.63 13.34 0.47
N ARG A 135 1.68 13.38 1.31
CA ARG A 135 1.54 13.78 2.73
C ARG A 135 1.42 15.28 2.95
N THR A 136 2.17 16.09 2.20
CA THR A 136 2.38 17.50 2.54
C THR A 136 1.54 18.47 1.71
N GLN A 137 1.20 18.10 0.47
CA GLN A 137 0.58 19.01 -0.49
C GLN A 137 -0.86 18.57 -0.76
N ARG A 138 -1.77 18.92 0.17
CA ARG A 138 -3.18 18.56 0.06
C ARG A 138 -3.83 19.20 -1.16
N ILE A 139 -4.43 18.36 -2.00
CA ILE A 139 -5.24 18.80 -3.13
C ILE A 139 -6.69 18.96 -2.64
N ARG A 140 -7.34 20.04 -3.05
CA ARG A 140 -8.78 20.27 -2.83
C ARG A 140 -9.58 20.15 -4.11
N GLN A 141 -9.01 20.70 -5.19
CA GLN A 141 -9.58 20.69 -6.53
C GLN A 141 -8.46 20.27 -7.48
N PRO A 142 -8.53 19.05 -8.06
CA PRO A 142 -7.52 18.59 -8.98
C PRO A 142 -7.67 19.30 -10.33
N LYS A 143 -6.55 19.67 -10.95
CA LYS A 143 -6.52 20.37 -12.25
C LYS A 143 -6.19 19.46 -13.43
N ASN A 144 -5.72 18.25 -13.13
CA ASN A 144 -5.30 17.26 -14.12
C ASN A 144 -5.35 15.85 -13.50
N GLN A 145 -5.21 14.83 -14.35
CA GLN A 145 -5.26 13.41 -13.94
C GLN A 145 -4.23 13.05 -12.87
N LEU A 146 -3.04 13.66 -12.87
CA LEU A 146 -2.03 13.39 -11.86
C LEU A 146 -2.49 13.88 -10.47
N GLU A 147 -3.09 15.07 -10.40
CA GLU A 147 -3.68 15.60 -9.17
C GLU A 147 -4.91 14.82 -8.70
N GLU A 148 -5.69 14.24 -9.62
CA GLU A 148 -6.78 13.32 -9.28
C GLU A 148 -6.24 12.09 -8.56
N ILE A 149 -5.18 11.46 -9.08
CA ILE A 149 -4.54 10.31 -8.43
C ILE A 149 -3.98 10.67 -7.05
N ILE A 150 -3.35 11.84 -6.91
CA ILE A 150 -2.88 12.34 -5.60
C ILE A 150 -4.05 12.50 -4.63
N LEU A 151 -5.14 13.11 -5.09
CA LEU A 151 -6.34 13.32 -4.29
C LEU A 151 -6.96 11.99 -3.85
N GLU A 152 -7.00 10.98 -4.72
CA GLU A 152 -7.44 9.63 -4.37
C GLU A 152 -6.57 9.03 -3.26
N CYS A 153 -5.24 9.09 -3.41
CA CYS A 153 -4.29 8.62 -2.40
C CYS A 153 -4.51 9.33 -1.05
N GLN A 154 -4.73 10.65 -1.07
CA GLN A 154 -5.03 11.44 0.12
C GLN A 154 -6.39 11.08 0.74
N GLY A 155 -7.38 10.75 -0.10
CA GLY A 155 -8.70 10.29 0.33
C GLY A 155 -8.63 8.98 1.11
N TYR A 156 -7.75 8.05 0.72
CA TYR A 156 -7.48 6.84 1.50
C TYR A 156 -6.98 7.15 2.91
N GLY A 157 -6.15 8.18 3.08
CA GLY A 157 -5.68 8.62 4.40
C GLY A 157 -6.79 9.12 5.34
N SER A 158 -7.98 9.44 4.83
CA SER A 158 -9.13 9.92 5.62
C SER A 158 -10.16 8.83 5.92
N ARG A 159 -9.93 7.58 5.49
CA ARG A 159 -10.85 6.46 5.75
C ARG A 159 -10.68 5.91 7.17
N ALA A 160 -11.65 5.11 7.62
CA ALA A 160 -11.64 4.48 8.94
C ALA A 160 -10.65 3.29 9.02
N TRP A 161 -9.35 3.61 9.05
CA TRP A 161 -8.24 2.66 9.24
C TRP A 161 -6.96 3.37 9.69
N ASN A 162 -6.01 2.59 10.22
CA ASN A 162 -4.67 3.06 10.55
C ASN A 162 -3.74 2.79 9.37
N CYS A 163 -3.60 3.76 8.47
CA CYS A 163 -2.74 3.67 7.29
C CYS A 163 -1.61 4.70 7.36
N PHE A 164 -0.37 4.23 7.31
CA PHE A 164 0.83 5.06 7.28
C PHE A 164 1.50 4.95 5.92
N ILE A 165 1.78 6.08 5.27
CA ILE A 165 2.53 6.14 4.03
C ILE A 165 3.91 6.71 4.35
N GLN A 166 4.97 5.95 4.08
CA GLN A 166 6.32 6.35 4.42
C GLN A 166 7.33 5.99 3.32
N HIS A 167 8.45 6.71 3.34
CA HIS A 167 9.57 6.43 2.47
C HIS A 167 10.43 5.31 3.08
N THR A 168 10.89 4.39 2.24
CA THR A 168 11.89 3.37 2.59
C THR A 168 13.08 3.48 1.64
N ARG A 169 14.24 2.97 2.06
CA ARG A 169 15.38 2.89 1.14
C ARG A 169 15.17 1.75 0.14
N ARG A 170 15.82 1.83 -1.02
CA ARG A 170 15.70 0.81 -2.09
C ARG A 170 16.01 -0.60 -1.61
N GLU A 171 16.98 -0.71 -0.74
CA GLU A 171 17.43 -1.95 -0.12
C GLU A 171 16.33 -2.58 0.75
N GLY A 172 15.49 -1.76 1.39
CA GLY A 172 14.28 -2.19 2.09
C GLY A 172 13.06 -2.44 1.19
N ASN A 173 13.14 -2.08 -0.10
CA ASN A 173 12.06 -2.24 -1.08
C ASN A 173 12.33 -3.36 -2.11
N PHE A 174 13.39 -4.16 -1.89
CA PHE A 174 13.96 -4.99 -2.95
C PHE A 174 12.99 -6.06 -3.51
N ALA A 175 12.08 -6.59 -2.68
CA ALA A 175 11.07 -7.53 -3.13
C ALA A 175 10.08 -6.92 -4.14
N ALA A 176 9.67 -5.66 -3.92
CA ALA A 176 8.78 -4.95 -4.84
C ALA A 176 9.51 -4.62 -6.15
N ASP A 177 10.73 -4.06 -6.07
CA ASP A 177 11.58 -3.79 -7.24
C ASP A 177 11.84 -5.03 -8.10
N ALA A 178 12.18 -6.15 -7.46
CA ALA A 178 12.39 -7.41 -8.17
C ALA A 178 11.10 -7.94 -8.83
N LEU A 179 9.94 -7.70 -8.22
CA LEU A 179 8.64 -8.04 -8.82
C LEU A 179 8.39 -7.14 -10.04
N THR A 180 8.51 -5.82 -9.91
CA THR A 180 8.32 -4.85 -11.00
C THR A 180 9.17 -5.17 -12.24
N LYS A 181 10.45 -5.53 -12.03
CA LYS A 181 11.39 -5.89 -13.10
C LYS A 181 11.08 -7.23 -13.78
N LYS A 182 10.39 -8.15 -13.10
CA LYS A 182 10.02 -9.46 -13.65
C LYS A 182 8.79 -9.41 -14.53
N LEU A 183 7.99 -8.36 -14.39
CA LEU A 183 6.74 -8.15 -15.13
C LEU A 183 6.95 -7.42 -16.45
N VAL A 184 7.92 -7.88 -17.24
CA VAL A 184 8.06 -7.47 -18.65
C VAL A 184 6.94 -8.06 -19.53
N SER A 185 6.03 -8.88 -18.95
CA SER A 185 4.84 -9.45 -19.58
C SER A 185 3.70 -8.42 -19.73
N GLU A 186 2.89 -8.60 -20.78
CA GLU A 186 2.33 -7.54 -21.63
C GLU A 186 1.01 -6.89 -21.18
N SER A 187 0.34 -7.41 -20.14
CA SER A 187 -1.03 -6.99 -19.80
C SER A 187 -1.11 -5.69 -18.98
N PHE A 188 -2.11 -4.87 -19.31
CA PHE A 188 -2.50 -3.67 -18.55
C PHE A 188 -3.44 -3.98 -17.37
N ASP A 189 -3.87 -5.24 -17.22
CA ASP A 189 -4.71 -5.67 -16.11
C ASP A 189 -3.90 -5.86 -14.83
N LEU A 190 -4.47 -5.43 -13.70
CA LEU A 190 -3.88 -5.64 -12.38
C LEU A 190 -3.93 -7.12 -12.00
N HIS A 191 -2.78 -7.79 -12.07
CA HIS A 191 -2.64 -9.16 -11.62
C HIS A 191 -2.35 -9.22 -10.11
N VAL A 192 -3.15 -9.98 -9.36
CA VAL A 192 -2.97 -10.19 -7.92
C VAL A 192 -2.40 -11.58 -7.66
N TRP A 193 -1.22 -11.61 -7.03
CA TRP A 193 -0.47 -12.80 -6.68
C TRP A 193 -0.85 -13.29 -5.28
N ASN A 194 -1.64 -14.36 -5.19
CA ASN A 194 -1.97 -14.99 -3.89
C ASN A 194 -0.80 -15.80 -3.30
N GLN A 195 0.22 -16.09 -4.11
CA GLN A 195 1.44 -16.78 -3.73
C GLN A 195 2.63 -16.07 -4.36
N PRO A 196 3.78 -15.98 -3.68
CA PRO A 196 4.94 -15.30 -4.24
C PRO A 196 5.51 -16.08 -5.42
N PRO A 197 5.94 -15.39 -6.49
CA PRO A 197 6.72 -16.01 -7.54
C PRO A 197 7.97 -16.70 -6.96
N LYS A 198 8.29 -17.91 -7.45
CA LYS A 198 9.47 -18.69 -7.00
C LYS A 198 10.77 -17.90 -7.01
N SER A 199 10.87 -16.89 -7.88
CA SER A 199 12.05 -16.05 -7.98
C SER A 199 12.22 -15.01 -6.87
N LEU A 200 11.15 -14.65 -6.15
CA LEU A 200 11.26 -13.81 -4.96
C LEU A 200 11.67 -14.61 -3.72
N SER A 201 11.59 -15.95 -3.79
CA SER A 201 11.83 -16.85 -2.66
C SER A 201 13.13 -16.58 -1.88
N LEU A 202 14.23 -16.24 -2.56
CA LEU A 202 15.51 -15.93 -1.89
C LEU A 202 15.52 -14.51 -1.31
N ILE A 203 14.84 -13.57 -1.95
CA ILE A 203 14.70 -12.19 -1.46
C ILE A 203 13.86 -12.18 -0.18
N LEU A 204 12.72 -12.88 -0.20
CA LEU A 204 11.86 -13.03 0.97
C LEU A 204 12.58 -13.71 2.13
N LEU A 205 13.43 -14.71 1.84
CA LEU A 205 14.25 -15.35 2.87
C LEU A 205 15.33 -14.40 3.43
N ALA A 206 15.96 -13.59 2.58
CA ALA A 206 16.94 -12.59 3.00
C ALA A 206 16.30 -11.56 3.93
N ASP A 207 15.13 -11.04 3.54
CA ASP A 207 14.33 -10.10 4.34
C ASP A 207 13.91 -10.74 5.68
N MET A 208 13.49 -12.01 5.67
CA MET A 208 13.06 -12.74 6.88
C MET A 208 14.16 -12.86 7.93
N ILE A 209 15.42 -13.02 7.50
CA ILE A 209 16.57 -13.16 8.41
C ILE A 209 17.34 -11.85 8.64
N GLY A 210 16.84 -10.72 8.11
CA GLY A 210 17.50 -9.42 8.23
C GLY A 210 18.84 -9.33 7.50
N MET A 211 18.99 -10.04 6.38
CA MET A 211 20.21 -9.97 5.57
C MET A 211 20.26 -8.65 4.81
N ASP A 212 21.36 -7.91 4.91
CA ASP A 212 21.56 -6.67 4.16
C ASP A 212 21.68 -6.93 2.66
N VAL A 213 20.87 -6.23 1.86
CA VAL A 213 20.95 -6.26 0.39
C VAL A 213 21.75 -5.04 -0.09
N PRO A 214 22.82 -5.22 -0.89
CA PRO A 214 23.61 -4.10 -1.40
C PRO A 214 22.77 -3.10 -2.23
N ARG A 215 23.14 -1.81 -2.19
CA ARG A 215 22.53 -0.69 -2.95
C ARG A 215 22.22 -0.95 -4.42
N HIS A 216 22.96 -1.88 -5.05
CA HIS A 216 22.85 -2.17 -6.49
C HIS A 216 21.85 -3.29 -6.81
N GLY A 217 21.01 -3.67 -5.83
CA GLY A 217 19.77 -4.42 -6.11
C GLY A 217 20.01 -5.85 -6.58
N ALA A 218 20.99 -6.54 -6.00
CA ALA A 218 21.14 -7.97 -6.16
C ALA A 218 21.87 -8.57 -4.97
N LEU A 219 21.37 -9.73 -4.53
CA LEU A 219 22.12 -10.62 -3.64
C LEU A 219 23.40 -11.05 -4.36
N ASP A 220 24.55 -10.95 -3.69
CA ASP A 220 25.81 -11.42 -4.25
C ASP A 220 25.89 -12.96 -4.31
N LYS A 221 26.90 -13.50 -5.01
CA LYS A 221 27.04 -14.96 -5.18
C LYS A 221 27.16 -15.71 -3.85
N LYS A 222 27.82 -15.11 -2.85
CA LYS A 222 28.02 -15.71 -1.52
C LYS A 222 26.70 -15.72 -0.75
N GLN A 223 25.98 -14.61 -0.73
CA GLN A 223 24.64 -14.48 -0.15
C GLN A 223 23.66 -15.46 -0.77
N ILE A 224 23.63 -15.55 -2.11
CA ILE A 224 22.79 -16.51 -2.84
C ILE A 224 23.16 -17.94 -2.43
N GLY A 225 24.45 -18.27 -2.31
CA GLY A 225 24.91 -19.58 -1.86
C GLY A 225 24.38 -19.94 -0.47
N GLN A 226 24.54 -19.03 0.50
CA GLN A 226 24.05 -19.19 1.87
C GLN A 226 22.54 -19.37 1.92
N LEU A 227 21.79 -18.51 1.24
CA LEU A 227 20.33 -18.56 1.21
C LEU A 227 19.81 -19.85 0.55
N LYS A 228 20.51 -20.38 -0.47
CA LYS A 228 20.16 -21.67 -1.09
C LYS A 228 20.34 -22.84 -0.11
N VAL A 229 21.41 -22.83 0.68
CA VAL A 229 21.64 -23.87 1.71
C VAL A 229 20.56 -23.78 2.79
N LEU A 230 20.32 -22.58 3.32
CA LEU A 230 19.29 -22.36 4.34
C LEU A 230 17.90 -22.77 3.84
N LYS A 231 17.55 -22.36 2.62
CA LYS A 231 16.30 -22.78 1.96
C LYS A 231 16.14 -24.30 1.93
N ARG A 232 17.19 -25.04 1.56
CA ARG A 232 17.14 -26.52 1.56
C ARG A 232 16.94 -27.08 2.96
N GLN A 233 17.60 -26.52 3.97
CA GLN A 233 17.47 -26.95 5.37
C GLN A 233 16.06 -26.69 5.92
N LEU A 234 15.47 -25.53 5.61
CA LEU A 234 14.09 -25.20 6.01
C LEU A 234 13.08 -26.14 5.36
N LEU A 235 13.19 -26.38 4.04
CA LEU A 235 12.31 -27.30 3.33
C LEU A 235 12.43 -28.74 3.85
N ALA A 236 13.65 -29.20 4.20
CA ALA A 236 13.84 -30.52 4.82
C ALA A 236 13.15 -30.67 6.19
N ARG A 237 12.81 -29.55 6.84
CA ARG A 237 12.08 -29.49 8.10
C ARG A 237 10.59 -29.14 7.93
N ASN A 238 10.08 -29.11 6.69
CA ASN A 238 8.74 -28.63 6.35
C ASN A 238 8.45 -27.20 6.86
N LEU A 239 9.48 -26.36 6.93
CA LEU A 239 9.35 -24.96 7.33
C LEU A 239 9.28 -24.07 6.08
N HIS A 240 8.22 -23.26 6.02
CA HIS A 240 8.00 -22.25 5.00
C HIS A 240 8.25 -20.86 5.59
N TRP A 241 8.80 -19.96 4.78
CA TRP A 241 9.18 -18.60 5.19
C TRP A 241 8.40 -17.51 4.44
N TYR A 242 7.37 -17.92 3.71
CA TYR A 242 6.41 -17.07 3.02
C TYR A 242 5.12 -17.85 2.78
#